data_AF-A0A3T1CIK7-F1
#
_entry.id   AF-A0A3T1CIK7-F1
#
_cell.length_a   1.000
_cell.length_b   1.000
_cell.length_c   1.000
_cell.angle_alpha   90.00
_cell.angle_beta   90.00
_cell.angle_gamma   90.00
#
_symmetry.space_group_name_H-M   'P 1'
#
loop_
_entity.id
_entity.type
_entity.pdbx_description
1 polymer ?
#
loop_
_entity_poly.entity_id
_entity_poly.type
_entity_poly.pdbx_seq_one_letter_code
_entity_poly.pdbx_strand_id
1 'polypeptide(L)'
;MRDDEPERAEDYTGPLDLPDHHDPADGVGDSSSPTHSVIDDALALFADGKTYAEAELRYQKSRAGYVSNRLKGAIGFAMGAFGVLHLALIALTVGAVLSLVPLVGAWGATAIVTLVLLAAAGIFVWLLKGRLDDIRETFDSGDSE
;
A
#
# COMPACT_ATOMS: atom_id res chain seq x y z
N MET A 1 48.66 3.40 -59.44
CA MET A 1 49.55 3.68 -58.30
C MET A 1 48.66 4.38 -57.29
N ARG A 2 48.02 3.76 -56.30
CA ARG A 2 48.39 2.68 -55.36
C ARG A 2 49.68 3.01 -54.61
N ASP A 3 49.53 3.87 -53.61
CA ASP A 3 50.46 4.02 -52.50
C ASP A 3 49.68 3.58 -51.25
N ASP A 4 49.94 2.33 -50.88
CA ASP A 4 49.55 1.71 -49.61
C ASP A 4 50.64 2.10 -48.59
N GLU A 5 50.34 2.97 -47.62
CA GLU A 5 51.20 3.18 -46.43
C GLU A 5 50.53 2.55 -45.20
N PRO A 6 51.26 1.70 -44.46
CA PRO A 6 50.73 0.92 -43.35
C PRO A 6 50.80 1.68 -42.00
N GLU A 7 49.83 1.38 -41.15
CA GLU A 7 49.92 1.40 -39.68
C GLU A 7 50.50 2.65 -38.97
N ARG A 8 49.58 3.45 -38.46
CA ARG A 8 49.70 3.88 -37.06
C ARG A 8 48.36 3.60 -36.38
N ALA A 9 48.23 2.38 -35.87
CA ALA A 9 47.18 2.05 -34.90
C ALA A 9 47.38 3.03 -33.73
N GLU A 10 46.35 3.81 -33.47
CA GLU A 10 46.35 4.80 -32.40
C GLU A 10 46.58 4.08 -31.07
N ASP A 11 47.53 4.61 -30.30
CA ASP A 11 47.85 4.24 -28.94
C ASP A 11 46.64 4.57 -28.05
N TYR A 12 45.70 3.62 -28.01
CA TYR A 12 44.43 3.74 -27.29
C TYR A 12 44.71 3.53 -25.80
N THR A 13 45.08 4.60 -25.11
CA THR A 13 45.20 4.65 -23.65
C THR A 13 43.80 4.65 -23.03
N GLY A 14 43.24 3.44 -22.90
CA GLY A 14 41.98 3.21 -22.19
C GLY A 14 42.15 3.43 -20.67
N PRO A 15 41.10 3.83 -19.93
CA PRO A 15 41.16 4.08 -18.48
C PRO A 15 41.45 2.88 -17.55
N LEU A 16 41.99 1.77 -18.06
CA LEU A 16 42.25 0.54 -17.32
C LEU A 16 43.66 0.01 -17.61
N ASP A 17 44.67 0.76 -17.18
CA ASP A 17 46.01 0.22 -16.94
C ASP A 17 45.99 -0.54 -15.60
N LEU A 18 45.74 -1.85 -15.67
CA LEU A 18 45.99 -2.74 -14.54
C LEU A 18 47.41 -3.32 -14.70
N PRO A 19 48.35 -3.07 -13.75
CA PRO A 19 49.63 -3.73 -13.76
C PRO A 19 49.41 -5.25 -13.56
N ASP A 20 49.60 -6.02 -14.63
CA ASP A 20 49.56 -7.48 -14.59
C ASP A 20 50.91 -8.00 -14.06
N HIS A 21 51.04 -8.03 -12.74
CA HIS A 21 52.14 -8.71 -12.05
C HIS A 21 51.54 -9.75 -11.10
N HIS A 22 51.26 -10.94 -11.64
CA HIS A 22 51.02 -12.11 -10.82
C HIS A 22 52.36 -12.77 -10.49
N ASP A 23 52.91 -12.44 -9.31
CA ASP A 23 54.06 -13.13 -8.73
C ASP A 23 53.53 -14.28 -7.84
N PRO A 24 53.74 -15.56 -8.17
CA PRO A 24 53.32 -16.66 -7.31
C PRO A 24 54.37 -16.81 -6.19
N ALA A 25 54.23 -15.99 -5.15
CA ALA A 25 54.96 -16.19 -3.90
C ALA A 25 54.24 -17.27 -3.08
N ASP A 26 54.63 -18.52 -3.30
CA ASP A 26 54.36 -19.63 -2.39
C ASP A 26 54.95 -19.32 -1.00
N GLY A 27 54.06 -19.12 -0.03
CA GLY A 27 54.40 -18.88 1.37
C GLY A 27 53.33 -19.47 2.28
N VAL A 28 53.43 -20.77 2.54
CA VAL A 28 52.65 -21.49 3.55
C VAL A 28 52.88 -20.85 4.92
N GLY A 29 51.81 -20.35 5.55
CA GLY A 29 51.88 -19.86 6.92
C GLY A 29 50.64 -19.11 7.39
N ASP A 30 49.53 -19.81 7.57
CA ASP A 30 48.87 -19.95 8.87
C ASP A 30 47.44 -20.44 8.67
N SER A 31 47.18 -21.65 9.17
CA SER A 31 45.85 -22.22 9.33
C SER A 31 45.10 -21.43 10.40
N SER A 32 44.57 -20.28 10.02
CA SER A 32 43.59 -19.54 10.78
C SER A 32 42.29 -19.52 9.97
N SER A 33 41.57 -20.64 9.99
CA SER A 33 40.12 -20.62 9.84
C SER A 33 39.50 -20.38 11.22
N PRO A 34 39.27 -19.15 11.68
CA PRO A 34 38.25 -18.91 12.68
C PRO A 34 36.93 -18.85 11.92
N THR A 35 36.22 -19.98 11.91
CA THR A 35 34.76 -20.08 11.90
C THR A 35 34.07 -18.74 11.61
N HIS A 36 33.90 -18.35 10.34
CA HIS A 36 32.94 -17.30 10.03
C HIS A 36 31.62 -17.83 10.56
N SER A 37 31.19 -17.25 11.68
CA SER A 37 30.16 -17.82 12.51
C SER A 37 28.87 -17.78 11.70
N VAL A 38 28.13 -18.88 11.65
CA VAL A 38 26.78 -18.93 11.04
C VAL A 38 25.88 -17.85 11.66
N ILE A 39 26.22 -17.39 12.87
CA ILE A 39 25.60 -16.25 13.56
C ILE A 39 25.94 -14.92 12.87
N ASP A 40 27.18 -14.70 12.43
CA ASP A 40 27.56 -13.51 11.66
C ASP A 40 26.91 -13.50 10.28
N ASP A 41 26.81 -14.66 9.63
CA ASP A 41 26.08 -14.80 8.36
C ASP A 41 24.57 -14.59 8.55
N ALA A 42 23.99 -15.07 9.65
CA ALA A 42 22.59 -14.80 10.00
C ALA A 42 22.34 -13.32 10.33
N LEU A 43 23.30 -12.65 10.99
CA LEU A 43 23.24 -11.22 11.25
C LEU A 43 23.40 -10.40 9.96
N ALA A 44 24.23 -10.86 9.02
CA ALA A 44 24.36 -10.26 7.70
C ALA A 44 23.07 -10.43 6.88
N LEU A 45 22.48 -11.63 6.85
CA LEU A 45 21.18 -11.88 6.21
C LEU A 45 20.03 -11.11 6.88
N PHE A 46 20.08 -10.90 8.20
CA PHE A 46 19.12 -10.08 8.92
C PHE A 46 19.28 -8.59 8.60
N ALA A 47 20.52 -8.11 8.49
CA ALA A 47 20.82 -6.74 8.09
C ALA A 47 20.40 -6.47 6.62
N ASP A 48 20.64 -7.43 5.72
CA ASP A 48 20.21 -7.37 4.33
C ASP A 48 18.68 -7.50 4.20
N GLY A 49 18.05 -8.37 4.99
CA GLY A 49 16.59 -8.53 5.04
C GLY A 49 15.87 -7.29 5.57
N LYS A 50 16.45 -6.60 6.57
CA LYS A 50 15.97 -5.29 7.03
C LYS A 50 16.08 -4.24 5.91
N THR A 51 17.18 -4.23 5.18
CA THR A 51 17.42 -3.29 4.08
C THR A 51 16.43 -3.52 2.93
N TYR A 52 16.11 -4.79 2.63
CA TYR A 52 15.10 -5.19 1.67
C TYR A 52 13.67 -4.83 2.12
N ALA A 53 13.33 -5.06 3.39
CA ALA A 53 12.04 -4.65 3.96
C ALA A 53 11.86 -3.13 3.96
N GLU A 54 12.92 -2.37 4.25
CA GLU A 54 12.91 -0.91 4.13
C GLU A 54 12.77 -0.44 2.69
N ALA A 55 13.32 -1.18 1.72
CA ALA A 55 13.17 -0.88 0.30
C ALA A 55 11.73 -1.10 -0.19
N GLU A 56 11.09 -2.20 0.21
CA GLU A 56 9.69 -2.50 -0.14
C GLU A 56 8.72 -1.53 0.53
N LEU A 57 8.98 -1.17 1.80
CA LEU A 57 8.24 -0.12 2.51
C LEU A 57 8.33 1.23 1.80
N ARG A 58 9.50 1.60 1.27
CA ARG A 58 9.68 2.83 0.49
C ARG A 58 8.93 2.78 -0.84
N TYR A 59 8.83 1.61 -1.47
CA TYR A 59 8.07 1.39 -2.70
C TYR A 59 6.56 1.48 -2.48
N GLN A 60 6.03 0.83 -1.43
CA GLN A 60 4.62 0.92 -1.06
C GLN A 60 4.23 2.32 -0.54
N LYS A 61 5.15 3.01 0.16
CA LYS A 61 4.96 4.40 0.60
C LYS A 61 4.84 5.39 -0.57
N SER A 62 5.53 5.14 -1.67
CA SER A 62 5.40 5.92 -2.91
C SER A 62 4.00 5.75 -3.55
N ARG A 63 3.50 4.51 -3.61
CA ARG A 63 2.15 4.22 -4.13
C ARG A 63 1.04 4.76 -3.21
N ALA A 64 1.23 4.66 -1.89
CA ALA A 64 0.35 5.25 -0.88
C ALA A 64 0.35 6.79 -0.95
N GLY A 65 1.49 7.42 -1.26
CA GLY A 65 1.61 8.85 -1.46
C GLY A 65 0.77 9.37 -2.64
N TYR A 66 0.77 8.66 -3.77
CA TYR A 66 -0.04 9.02 -4.95
C TYR A 66 -1.55 8.89 -4.69
N VAL A 67 -1.97 7.81 -4.01
CA VAL A 67 -3.36 7.63 -3.58
C VAL A 67 -3.74 8.71 -2.56
N SER A 68 -2.86 9.07 -1.62
CA SER A 68 -3.14 10.06 -0.58
C SER A 68 -3.46 11.45 -1.14
N ASN A 69 -2.78 11.87 -2.22
CA ASN A 69 -3.00 13.19 -2.81
C ASN A 69 -4.34 13.27 -3.56
N ARG A 70 -4.75 12.16 -4.21
CA ARG A 70 -6.09 12.03 -4.81
C ARG A 70 -7.17 11.90 -3.74
N LEU A 71 -6.86 11.22 -2.63
CA LEU A 71 -7.77 11.04 -1.51
C LEU A 71 -8.11 12.37 -0.84
N LYS A 72 -7.17 13.32 -0.72
CA LYS A 72 -7.46 14.66 -0.18
C LYS A 72 -8.55 15.39 -0.95
N GLY A 73 -8.47 15.39 -2.28
CA GLY A 73 -9.51 15.97 -3.14
C GLY A 73 -10.83 15.20 -3.04
N ALA A 74 -10.75 13.86 -3.05
CA ALA A 74 -11.92 13.00 -2.91
C ALA A 74 -12.62 13.16 -1.55
N ILE A 75 -11.88 13.37 -0.46
CA ILE A 75 -12.43 13.63 0.88
C ILE A 75 -13.23 14.93 0.89
N GLY A 76 -12.74 15.98 0.24
CA GLY A 76 -13.49 17.25 0.12
C GLY A 76 -14.84 17.05 -0.57
N PHE A 77 -14.85 16.37 -1.72
CA PHE A 77 -16.09 16.03 -2.41
C PHE A 77 -16.98 15.05 -1.64
N ALA A 78 -16.40 14.05 -0.97
CA ALA A 78 -17.14 13.11 -0.14
C ALA A 78 -17.80 13.80 1.05
N MET A 79 -17.10 14.73 1.71
CA MET A 79 -17.64 15.54 2.81
C MET A 79 -18.76 16.45 2.31
N GLY A 80 -18.59 17.09 1.15
CA GLY A 80 -19.62 17.90 0.52
C GLY A 80 -20.86 17.08 0.15
N ALA A 81 -20.67 15.94 -0.53
CA ALA A 81 -21.74 15.03 -0.91
C ALA A 81 -22.46 14.46 0.32
N PHE A 82 -21.72 14.06 1.36
CA PHE A 82 -22.26 13.63 2.63
C PHE A 82 -23.09 14.73 3.28
N GLY A 83 -22.57 15.97 3.35
CA GLY A 83 -23.30 17.11 3.90
C GLY A 83 -24.61 17.38 3.16
N VAL A 84 -24.59 17.41 1.82
CA VAL A 84 -25.80 17.58 1.00
C VAL A 84 -26.77 16.42 1.20
N LEU A 85 -26.29 15.17 1.23
CA LEU A 85 -27.11 13.99 1.51
C LEU A 85 -27.75 14.06 2.91
N HIS A 86 -27.02 14.54 3.91
CA HIS A 86 -27.53 14.70 5.27
C HIS A 86 -28.63 15.75 5.33
N LEU A 87 -28.41 16.90 4.69
CA LEU A 87 -29.43 17.95 4.58
C LEU A 87 -30.67 17.43 3.84
N ALA A 88 -30.49 16.67 2.76
CA ALA A 88 -31.59 16.04 2.04
C ALA A 88 -32.34 15.03 2.92
N LEU A 89 -31.64 14.24 3.73
CA LEU A 89 -32.26 13.29 4.66
C LEU A 89 -33.08 13.98 5.75
N ILE A 90 -32.59 15.09 6.29
CA ILE A 90 -33.35 15.93 7.23
C ILE A 90 -34.60 16.50 6.55
N ALA A 91 -34.45 17.09 5.35
CA ALA A 91 -35.58 17.64 4.59
C ALA A 91 -36.62 16.56 4.25
N LEU A 92 -36.19 15.35 3.86
CA LEU A 92 -37.04 14.20 3.63
C LEU A 92 -37.82 13.82 4.90
N THR A 93 -37.13 13.77 6.04
CA THR A 93 -37.73 13.43 7.34
C THR A 93 -38.80 14.47 7.72
N VAL A 94 -38.48 15.76 7.60
CA VAL A 94 -39.42 16.86 7.88
C VAL A 94 -40.62 16.81 6.93
N GLY A 95 -40.39 16.62 5.63
CA GLY A 95 -41.43 16.51 4.62
C GLY A 95 -42.36 15.32 4.86
N ALA A 96 -41.81 14.16 5.21
CA ALA A 96 -42.58 12.96 5.54
C ALA A 96 -43.47 13.18 6.76
N VAL A 97 -42.93 13.78 7.84
CA VAL A 97 -43.71 14.11 9.03
C VAL A 97 -44.85 15.06 8.69
N LEU A 98 -44.58 16.17 7.98
CA LEU A 98 -45.61 17.14 7.59
C LEU A 98 -46.71 16.50 6.72
N SER A 99 -46.36 15.57 5.83
CA SER A 99 -47.33 14.84 5.01
C SER A 99 -48.18 13.85 5.82
N LEU A 100 -47.66 13.27 6.91
CA LEU A 100 -48.37 12.28 7.73
C LEU A 100 -49.20 12.91 8.85
N VAL A 101 -48.79 14.07 9.36
CA VAL A 101 -49.50 14.81 10.42
C VAL A 101 -51.02 14.91 10.16
N PRO A 102 -51.53 15.28 8.97
CA PRO A 102 -52.97 15.38 8.76
C PRO A 102 -53.71 14.04 8.78
N LEU A 103 -53.03 12.90 8.65
CA LEU A 103 -53.65 11.57 8.65
C LEU A 103 -53.64 10.92 10.04
N VAL A 104 -52.52 11.01 10.76
CA VAL A 104 -52.29 10.25 12.01
C VAL A 104 -51.96 11.14 13.22
N GLY A 105 -51.92 12.46 13.04
CA GLY A 105 -51.49 13.40 14.06
C GLY A 105 -49.96 13.46 14.25
N ALA A 106 -49.50 14.47 14.99
CA ALA A 106 -48.07 14.76 15.14
C ALA A 106 -47.27 13.63 15.81
N TRP A 107 -47.77 13.09 16.93
CA TRP A 107 -47.11 12.01 17.66
C TRP A 107 -47.09 10.69 16.88
N GLY A 108 -48.17 10.39 16.14
CA GLY A 108 -48.23 9.21 15.28
C GLY A 108 -47.24 9.32 14.12
N ALA A 109 -47.17 10.49 13.47
CA ALA A 109 -46.26 10.74 12.37
C ALA A 109 -44.79 10.57 12.77
N THR A 110 -44.36 11.15 13.90
CA THR A 110 -42.97 11.03 14.36
C THR A 110 -42.61 9.58 14.74
N ALA A 111 -43.51 8.87 15.41
CA ALA A 111 -43.29 7.46 15.76
C ALA A 111 -43.11 6.57 14.52
N ILE A 112 -43.97 6.74 13.51
CA ILE A 112 -43.91 5.97 12.26
C ILE A 112 -42.61 6.27 11.50
N VAL A 113 -42.29 7.55 11.31
CA VAL A 113 -41.09 7.96 10.55
C VAL A 113 -39.82 7.46 11.24
N THR A 114 -39.72 7.59 12.56
CA THR A 114 -38.58 7.08 13.33
C THR A 114 -38.44 5.57 13.20
N LEU A 115 -39.54 4.80 13.29
CA LEU A 115 -39.48 3.35 13.11
C LEU A 115 -39.00 2.95 11.72
N VAL A 116 -39.46 3.64 10.67
CA VAL A 116 -39.01 3.39 9.29
C VAL A 116 -37.52 3.70 9.13
N LEU A 117 -37.03 4.82 9.67
CA LEU A 117 -35.60 5.17 9.62
C LEU A 117 -34.75 4.17 10.40
N LEU A 118 -35.21 3.70 11.56
CA LEU A 118 -34.52 2.67 12.35
C LEU A 118 -34.46 1.34 11.60
N ALA A 119 -35.56 0.93 10.95
CA ALA A 119 -35.58 -0.27 10.13
C ALA A 119 -34.58 -0.16 8.95
N ALA A 120 -34.58 0.99 8.26
CA ALA A 120 -33.61 1.25 7.19
C ALA A 120 -32.16 1.21 7.69
N ALA A 121 -31.87 1.85 8.84
CA ALA A 121 -30.56 1.81 9.47
C ALA A 121 -30.14 0.37 9.82
N GLY A 122 -31.05 -0.45 10.35
CA GLY A 122 -30.82 -1.86 10.63
C GLY A 122 -30.43 -2.66 9.38
N ILE A 123 -31.11 -2.42 8.25
CA ILE A 123 -30.78 -3.05 6.96
C ILE A 123 -29.36 -2.68 6.51
N PHE A 124 -28.97 -1.40 6.61
CA PHE A 124 -27.62 -0.97 6.26
C PHE A 124 -26.54 -1.62 7.13
N VAL A 125 -26.79 -1.73 8.44
CA VAL A 125 -25.86 -2.41 9.37
C VAL A 125 -25.74 -3.89 9.03
N TRP A 126 -26.86 -4.56 8.71
CA TRP A 126 -26.84 -5.97 8.32
C TRP A 126 -26.07 -6.20 7.02
N LEU A 127 -26.29 -5.35 6.01
CA LEU A 127 -25.56 -5.42 4.75
C LEU A 127 -24.06 -5.16 4.93
N LEU A 128 -23.68 -4.22 5.80
CA LEU A 128 -22.28 -3.98 6.16
C LEU A 128 -21.66 -5.19 6.86
N LYS A 129 -22.38 -5.79 7.80
CA LYS A 129 -21.90 -6.99 8.51
C LYS A 129 -21.66 -8.15 7.54
N GLY A 130 -22.57 -8.40 6.59
CA GLY A 130 -22.36 -9.43 5.57
C GLY A 130 -21.06 -9.22 4.78
N ARG A 131 -20.77 -7.98 4.37
CA ARG A 131 -19.52 -7.65 3.66
C ARG A 131 -18.27 -7.86 4.52
N LEU A 132 -18.34 -7.57 5.82
CA LEU A 132 -17.22 -7.76 6.74
C LEU A 132 -16.99 -9.24 7.05
N ASP A 133 -18.08 -10.01 7.18
CA ASP A 133 -18.02 -11.45 7.41
C ASP A 133 -17.40 -12.17 6.20
N ASP A 134 -17.78 -11.82 4.96
CA ASP A 134 -17.18 -12.37 3.72
C ASP A 134 -15.65 -12.16 3.67
N ILE A 135 -15.20 -10.96 4.03
CA ILE A 135 -13.77 -10.61 4.06
C ILE A 135 -13.06 -11.43 5.12
N ARG A 136 -13.64 -11.54 6.32
CA ARG A 136 -13.07 -12.31 7.43
C ARG A 136 -12.95 -13.80 7.09
N GLU A 137 -13.97 -14.38 6.48
CA GLU A 137 -13.97 -15.80 6.08
C GLU A 137 -12.81 -16.10 5.11
N THR A 138 -12.53 -15.18 4.19
CA THR A 138 -11.39 -15.31 3.26
C THR A 138 -10.06 -15.40 4.01
N PHE A 139 -9.88 -14.63 5.09
CA PHE A 139 -8.65 -14.69 5.89
C PHE A 139 -8.57 -15.94 6.78
N ASP A 140 -9.67 -16.33 7.45
CA ASP A 140 -9.69 -17.54 8.29
C ASP A 140 -9.46 -18.82 7.47
N SER A 141 -9.91 -18.84 6.19
CA SER A 141 -9.67 -19.98 5.28
C SER A 141 -8.22 -20.12 4.80
N GLY A 142 -7.42 -19.04 4.80
CA GLY A 142 -6.03 -19.05 4.36
C GLY A 142 -5.01 -19.49 5.42
N ASP A 143 -5.35 -19.40 6.71
CA ASP A 143 -4.51 -19.86 7.83
C ASP A 143 -4.69 -21.37 8.13
N SER A 144 -5.59 -22.04 7.41
CA SER A 144 -5.98 -23.44 7.64
C SER A 144 -5.27 -24.47 6.73
N GLU A 145 -4.39 -24.04 5.84
CA GLU A 145 -3.59 -24.90 4.93
C GLU A 145 -2.15 -25.12 5.41
#